data_AF-A0AA42GW80-F1
#
_entry.id   AF-A0AA42GW80-F1
#
_cell.length_a   1.000
_cell.length_b   1.000
_cell.length_c   1.000
_cell.angle_alpha   90.00
_cell.angle_beta   90.00
_cell.angle_gamma   90.00
#
_symmetry.space_group_name_H-M   'P 1'
#
loop_
_entity.id
_entity.type
_entity.pdbx_description
1 polymer ?
#
loop_
_entity_poly.entity_id
_entity_poly.type
_entity_poly.pdbx_seq_one_letter_code
_entity_poly.pdbx_strand_id
1 'polypeptide(L)'
;MYKVLISCFVICASSFASAQTPYGSCSEPAQYYQERYEKSGQVKDMVCMQKALERDLTDTSSYSCPNSAQYYQTQYEQHGRSGDLVCMQKALEEELQ
;
A
#
# COMPACT_ATOMS: atom_id res chain seq x y z
N MET A 1 -16.79 47.03 3.04
CA MET A 1 -17.02 45.64 2.60
C MET A 1 -15.66 45.04 2.23
N TYR A 2 -14.98 44.40 3.18
CA TYR A 2 -13.68 43.77 2.93
C TYR A 2 -13.89 42.36 2.37
N LYS A 3 -13.59 42.19 1.07
CA LYS A 3 -13.51 40.87 0.42
C LYS A 3 -12.25 40.17 0.94
N VAL A 4 -12.43 39.25 1.88
CA VAL A 4 -11.35 38.38 2.34
C VAL A 4 -11.13 37.30 1.28
N LEU A 5 -10.06 37.46 0.50
CA LEU A 5 -9.50 36.42 -0.37
C LEU A 5 -8.77 35.40 0.49
N ILE A 6 -9.45 34.34 0.94
CA ILE A 6 -8.79 33.14 1.48
C ILE A 6 -8.48 32.24 0.29
N SER A 7 -7.33 32.51 -0.32
CA SER A 7 -6.59 31.55 -1.14
C SER A 7 -5.92 30.57 -0.18
N CYS A 8 -6.62 29.48 0.16
CA CYS A 8 -5.96 28.29 0.69
C CYS A 8 -5.87 27.29 -0.46
N PHE A 9 -4.79 27.42 -1.22
CA PHE A 9 -4.21 26.35 -2.03
C PHE A 9 -3.92 25.17 -1.11
N VAL A 10 -4.90 24.30 -0.88
CA VAL A 10 -4.62 22.93 -0.45
C VAL A 10 -4.13 22.23 -1.71
N ILE A 11 -2.83 22.37 -1.97
CA ILE A 11 -2.11 21.46 -2.86
C ILE A 11 -2.16 20.12 -2.14
N CYS A 12 -3.21 19.32 -2.41
CA CYS A 12 -3.10 17.88 -2.30
C CYS A 12 -2.04 17.49 -3.31
N ALA A 13 -0.78 17.48 -2.86
CA ALA A 13 0.31 16.84 -3.57
C ALA A 13 0.03 15.34 -3.54
N SER A 14 -0.88 14.89 -4.38
CA SER A 14 -0.84 13.55 -4.90
C SER A 14 0.37 13.47 -5.82
N SER A 15 1.53 13.37 -5.19
CA SER A 15 2.82 13.14 -5.84
C SER A 15 2.81 11.70 -6.37
N PHE A 16 2.08 11.49 -7.46
CA PHE A 16 2.20 10.33 -8.33
C PHE A 16 3.54 10.46 -9.07
N ALA A 17 4.62 10.17 -8.37
CA ALA A 17 5.94 10.10 -8.93
C ALA A 17 6.64 9.01 -8.13
N SER A 18 7.15 7.98 -8.83
CA SER A 18 8.13 7.00 -8.33
C SER A 18 8.90 7.57 -7.13
N ALA A 19 8.40 7.34 -5.92
CA ALA A 19 8.86 8.10 -4.77
C ALA A 19 10.14 7.42 -4.30
N GLN A 20 11.27 7.83 -4.87
CA GLN A 20 12.57 7.48 -4.34
C GLN A 20 12.57 7.81 -2.86
N THR A 21 12.61 6.76 -2.05
CA THR A 21 12.78 6.93 -0.61
C THR A 21 14.23 7.33 -0.35
N PRO A 22 14.55 7.95 0.80
CA PRO A 22 15.94 8.15 1.22
C PRO A 22 16.76 6.85 1.31
N TYR A 23 16.09 5.69 1.25
CA TYR A 23 16.68 4.36 1.35
C TYR A 23 16.83 3.66 0.00
N GLY A 24 16.60 4.37 -1.12
CA GLY A 24 16.66 3.84 -2.47
C GLY A 24 15.31 3.37 -3.00
N SER A 25 15.35 2.50 -4.01
CA SER A 25 14.15 1.91 -4.61
C SER A 25 13.60 0.78 -3.73
N CYS A 26 12.35 0.91 -3.29
CA CYS A 26 11.62 -0.13 -2.55
C CYS A 26 10.99 -1.12 -3.54
N SER A 27 11.82 -1.85 -4.28
CA SER A 27 11.41 -2.71 -5.41
C SER A 27 10.67 -3.97 -4.99
N GLU A 28 10.93 -4.49 -3.80
CA GLU A 28 10.31 -5.72 -3.33
C GLU A 28 8.83 -5.52 -2.95
N PRO A 29 8.02 -6.59 -2.88
CA PRO A 29 6.64 -6.52 -2.42
C PRO A 29 6.53 -6.06 -0.96
N ALA A 30 5.36 -5.53 -0.57
CA ALA A 30 5.08 -5.05 0.78
C ALA A 30 5.38 -6.09 1.86
N GLN A 31 5.01 -7.35 1.60
CA GLN A 31 5.19 -8.48 2.49
C GLN A 31 6.67 -8.70 2.85
N TYR A 32 7.59 -8.53 1.88
CA TYR A 32 9.02 -8.69 2.12
C TYR A 32 9.53 -7.68 3.15
N TYR A 33 9.13 -6.41 2.99
CA TYR A 33 9.56 -5.34 3.90
C TYR A 33 8.87 -5.44 5.26
N GLN A 34 7.63 -5.92 5.32
CA GLN A 34 6.94 -6.21 6.57
C GLN A 34 7.72 -7.24 7.40
N GLU A 35 8.06 -8.39 6.81
CA GLU A 35 8.80 -9.45 7.51
C GLU A 35 10.19 -8.97 7.97
N ARG A 36 10.83 -8.12 7.17
CA ARG A 36 12.08 -7.48 7.57
C ARG A 36 11.89 -6.52 8.73
N TYR A 37 10.87 -5.69 8.70
CA TYR A 37 10.57 -4.74 9.76
C TYR A 37 10.26 -5.46 11.08
N GLU A 38 9.48 -6.54 11.03
CA GLU A 38 9.19 -7.39 12.20
C GLU A 38 10.46 -7.98 12.83
N LYS A 39 11.47 -8.29 12.01
CA LYS A 39 12.77 -8.81 12.48
C LYS A 39 13.72 -7.70 12.96
N SER A 40 13.73 -6.56 12.29
CA SER A 40 14.79 -5.55 12.42
C SER A 40 14.38 -4.31 13.22
N GLY A 41 13.07 -4.00 13.26
CA GLY A 41 12.52 -2.74 13.78
C GLY A 41 12.98 -1.50 13.01
N GLN A 42 13.64 -1.64 11.85
CA GLN A 42 14.24 -0.50 11.16
C GLN A 42 13.19 0.32 10.41
N VAL A 43 13.16 1.64 10.66
CA VAL A 43 12.24 2.57 10.01
C VAL A 43 12.31 2.52 8.48
N LYS A 44 13.48 2.23 7.90
CA LYS A 44 13.62 2.06 6.44
C LYS A 44 12.72 0.94 5.89
N ASP A 45 12.59 -0.15 6.63
CA ASP A 45 11.78 -1.30 6.23
C ASP A 45 10.29 -0.92 6.31
N MET A 46 9.88 -0.15 7.34
CA MET A 46 8.52 0.42 7.40
C MET A 46 8.21 1.36 6.24
N VAL A 47 9.13 2.27 5.90
CA VAL A 47 8.95 3.21 4.79
C VAL A 47 8.83 2.47 3.46
N CYS A 48 9.68 1.47 3.24
CA CYS A 48 9.59 0.65 2.03
C CYS A 48 8.34 -0.24 2.02
N MET A 49 7.90 -0.78 3.15
CA MET A 49 6.65 -1.53 3.26
C MET A 49 5.46 -0.66 2.85
N GLN A 50 5.36 0.57 3.35
CA GLN A 50 4.27 1.49 3.00
C GLN A 50 4.26 1.80 1.49
N LYS A 51 5.43 2.07 0.91
CA LYS A 51 5.54 2.38 -0.51
C LYS A 51 5.29 1.20 -1.43
N ALA A 52 5.78 0.02 -1.04
CA ALA A 52 5.49 -1.20 -1.75
C ALA A 52 4.00 -1.53 -1.66
N LEU A 53 3.36 -1.37 -0.49
CA LEU A 53 1.93 -1.64 -0.32
C LEU A 53 1.06 -0.72 -1.18
N GLU A 54 1.37 0.58 -1.23
CA GLU A 54 0.70 1.54 -2.11
C GLU A 54 0.77 1.10 -3.59
N ARG A 55 1.95 0.67 -4.04
CA ARG A 55 2.15 0.14 -5.39
C ARG A 55 1.38 -1.16 -5.60
N ASP A 56 1.53 -2.12 -4.71
CA ASP A 56 0.97 -3.47 -4.86
C ASP A 56 -0.57 -3.44 -4.82
N LEU A 57 -1.18 -2.50 -4.08
CA LEU A 57 -2.62 -2.25 -4.10
C LEU A 57 -3.10 -1.56 -5.39
N THR A 58 -2.24 -0.80 -6.06
CA THR A 58 -2.58 -0.13 -7.32
C THR A 58 -2.41 -1.07 -8.52
N ASP A 59 -1.43 -1.97 -8.46
CA ASP A 59 -1.15 -2.97 -9.49
C ASP A 59 -1.08 -4.37 -8.85
N THR A 60 -2.24 -5.01 -8.80
CA THR A 60 -2.42 -6.36 -8.24
C THR A 60 -2.06 -7.47 -9.24
N SER A 61 -1.62 -7.13 -10.46
CA SER A 61 -1.43 -8.10 -11.56
C SER A 61 -0.39 -9.18 -11.24
N SER A 62 0.63 -8.83 -10.47
CA SER A 62 1.72 -9.73 -10.06
C SER A 62 1.32 -10.76 -8.99
N TYR A 63 0.15 -10.60 -8.36
CA TYR A 63 -0.30 -11.47 -7.28
C TYR A 63 -1.22 -12.57 -7.80
N SER A 64 -0.98 -13.81 -7.37
CA SER A 64 -1.87 -14.95 -7.62
C SER A 64 -2.79 -15.16 -6.42
N CYS A 65 -4.04 -14.73 -6.52
CA CYS A 65 -5.00 -14.74 -5.42
C CYS A 65 -6.23 -15.58 -5.76
N PRO A 66 -6.17 -16.92 -5.64
CA PRO A 66 -7.23 -17.82 -6.14
C PRO A 66 -8.51 -17.87 -5.27
N ASN A 67 -8.53 -17.20 -4.12
CA ASN A 67 -9.64 -17.26 -3.16
C ASN A 67 -10.45 -15.96 -3.17
N SER A 68 -11.62 -15.98 -2.51
CA SER A 68 -12.51 -14.82 -2.42
C SER A 68 -11.97 -13.69 -1.55
N ALA A 69 -12.54 -12.49 -1.71
CA ALA A 69 -12.22 -11.34 -0.87
C ALA A 69 -12.45 -11.63 0.62
N GLN A 70 -13.55 -12.32 0.95
CA GLN A 70 -13.87 -12.71 2.32
C GLN A 70 -12.81 -13.62 2.95
N TYR A 71 -12.23 -14.55 2.17
CA TYR A 71 -11.14 -15.40 2.65
C TYR A 71 -9.93 -14.57 3.05
N TYR A 72 -9.51 -13.64 2.17
CA TYR A 72 -8.34 -12.79 2.42
C TYR A 72 -8.57 -11.76 3.53
N GLN A 73 -9.78 -11.25 3.69
CA GLN A 73 -10.14 -10.45 4.86
C GLN A 73 -9.88 -11.23 6.15
N THR A 74 -10.37 -12.48 6.23
CA THR A 74 -10.18 -13.32 7.42
C THR A 74 -8.69 -13.64 7.65
N GLN A 75 -7.91 -13.91 6.59
CA GLN A 75 -6.47 -14.13 6.72
C GLN A 75 -5.75 -12.87 7.24
N TYR A 76 -6.11 -11.70 6.70
CA TYR A 76 -5.54 -10.43 7.16
C TYR A 76 -5.87 -10.15 8.62
N GLU A 77 -7.09 -10.38 9.07
CA GLU A 77 -7.48 -10.19 10.47
C GLU A 77 -6.71 -11.13 11.42
N GLN A 78 -6.38 -12.34 10.96
CA GLN A 78 -5.66 -13.34 11.77
C GLN A 78 -4.15 -13.13 11.79
N HIS A 79 -3.57 -12.67 10.69
CA HIS A 79 -2.12 -12.69 10.49
C HIS A 79 -1.51 -11.31 10.22
N GLY A 80 -2.33 -10.31 9.89
CA GLY A 80 -1.88 -8.95 9.61
C GLY A 80 -0.92 -8.85 8.43
N ARG A 81 -0.96 -9.80 7.49
CA ARG A 81 -0.02 -9.83 6.36
C ARG A 81 -0.46 -8.87 5.28
N SER A 82 0.42 -7.94 4.91
CA SER A 82 0.18 -7.00 3.82
C SER A 82 -0.14 -7.69 2.48
N GLY A 83 0.38 -8.89 2.23
CA GLY A 83 -0.01 -9.69 1.06
C GLY A 83 -1.50 -10.05 1.03
N ASP A 84 -2.14 -10.25 2.18
CA ASP A 84 -3.58 -10.56 2.26
C ASP A 84 -4.42 -9.34 1.89
N LEU A 85 -3.97 -8.12 2.21
CA LEU A 85 -4.65 -6.88 1.76
C LEU A 85 -4.63 -6.75 0.24
N VAL A 86 -3.49 -7.05 -0.38
CA VAL A 86 -3.35 -6.98 -1.85
C VAL A 86 -4.24 -8.04 -2.51
N CYS A 87 -4.25 -9.26 -1.97
CA CYS A 87 -5.13 -10.30 -2.49
C CYS A 87 -6.61 -10.04 -2.24
N MET A 88 -6.97 -9.42 -1.11
CA MET A 88 -8.33 -8.97 -0.86
C MET A 88 -8.76 -7.91 -1.89
N GLN A 89 -7.91 -6.93 -2.17
CA GLN A 89 -8.18 -5.90 -3.18
C GLN A 89 -8.39 -6.53 -4.57
N LYS A 90 -7.50 -7.44 -4.98
CA LYS A 90 -7.63 -8.15 -6.25
C LYS A 90 -8.92 -8.95 -6.35
N ALA A 91 -9.24 -9.74 -5.33
CA ALA A 91 -10.46 -10.54 -5.33
C ALA A 91 -11.72 -9.66 -5.36
N LEU A 92 -11.72 -8.51 -4.68
CA LEU A 92 -12.82 -7.54 -4.77
C LEU A 92 -12.97 -6.99 -6.19
N GLU A 93 -11.86 -6.66 -6.86
CA GLU A 93 -11.88 -6.20 -8.25
C GLU A 93 -12.44 -7.25 -9.22
N GLU A 94 -12.19 -8.53 -8.96
CA GLU A 94 -12.73 -9.66 -9.74
C GLU A 94 -14.21 -9.91 -9.43
N GLU A 95 -14.63 -9.79 -8.17
CA GLU A 95 -16.02 -10.00 -7.72
C GLU A 95 -16.98 -8.86 -8.15
N LEU A 96 -16.46 -7.66 -8.43
CA LEU A 96 -17.24 -6.49 -8.84
C LEU A 96 -17.42 -6.35 -10.36
N GLN A 97 -16.80 -7.22 -11.16
CA GLN A 97 -16.92 -7.26 -12.63
C GLN A 97 -18.17 -8.02 -13.08
#